data_AF-A0A916BH79-F1
#
_entry.id   AF-A0A916BH79-F1
#
_cell.length_a   1.000
_cell.length_b   1.000
_cell.length_c   1.000
_cell.angle_alpha   90.00
_cell.angle_beta   90.00
_cell.angle_gamma   90.00
#
_symmetry.space_group_name_H-M   'P 1'
#
loop_
_entity.id
_entity.type
_entity.pdbx_description
1 polymer ?
#
loop_
_entity_poly.entity_id
_entity_poly.type
_entity_poly.pdbx_seq_one_letter_code
_entity_poly.pdbx_strand_id
1 'polypeptide(L)'
;MTPARKPKGRTLAEFEQLQPAEKLLLDACWKGATACFADSRPEAAHENNTVRAAFLRFLALGGDEQAPVHERGVQLQGAWIKGTLDLTSASVPSGLSMVHCQFSETPLFTGTDIAGTLDFTGSRFPSFTGMGMTVSGNLVCTGATFYGKKGIALAADRAIIKGTVFLKNTRAT
;
A
#
# COMPACT_ATOMS: atom_id res chain seq x y z
N MET A 1 3.44 31.12 14.25
CA MET A 1 2.68 30.01 14.88
C MET A 1 3.52 28.75 14.75
N THR A 2 3.79 28.05 15.85
CA THR A 2 4.45 26.73 15.79
C THR A 2 3.47 25.75 15.16
N PRO A 3 3.84 24.98 14.12
CA PRO A 3 2.92 24.03 13.51
C PRO A 3 2.43 23.03 14.56
N ALA A 4 1.14 22.71 14.51
CA ALA A 4 0.53 21.77 15.45
C ALA A 4 1.23 20.40 15.37
N ARG A 5 1.59 19.85 16.53
CA ARG A 5 2.28 18.56 16.63
C ARG A 5 1.37 17.45 16.09
N LYS A 6 1.81 16.76 15.03
CA LYS A 6 1.13 15.57 14.47
C LYS A 6 1.79 14.27 14.98
N PRO A 7 1.09 13.13 14.95
CA PRO A 7 1.71 11.82 15.21
C PRO A 7 2.86 11.56 14.21
N LYS A 8 3.81 10.70 14.59
CA LYS A 8 4.94 10.31 13.73
C LYS A 8 4.45 9.69 12.41
N GLY A 9 5.13 10.01 11.30
CA GLY A 9 4.81 9.58 9.95
C GLY A 9 3.53 10.21 9.41
N ARG A 10 3.19 11.42 9.89
CA ARG A 10 1.98 12.17 9.47
C ARG A 10 2.30 13.54 8.88
N THR A 11 3.57 13.81 8.59
CA THR A 11 3.98 15.03 7.88
C THR A 11 4.91 14.72 6.72
N LEU A 12 4.77 15.45 5.61
CA LEU A 12 5.62 15.29 4.43
C LEU A 12 7.10 15.53 4.75
N ALA A 13 7.39 16.45 5.66
CA ALA A 13 8.75 16.82 6.09
C ALA A 13 9.54 15.64 6.71
N GLU A 14 8.86 14.64 7.30
CA GLU A 14 9.53 13.43 7.81
C GLU A 14 10.12 12.54 6.71
N PHE A 15 9.77 12.81 5.44
CA PHE A 15 10.18 12.04 4.29
C PHE A 15 11.06 12.82 3.32
N GLU A 16 11.63 13.94 3.76
CA GLU A 16 12.56 14.76 2.97
C GLU A 16 13.62 13.91 2.24
N GLN A 17 14.10 14.47 1.12
CA GLN A 17 14.86 13.74 0.11
C GLN A 17 14.04 12.64 -0.57
N LEU A 18 12.82 13.00 -1.03
CA LEU A 18 11.98 12.11 -1.82
C LEU A 18 12.73 11.60 -3.05
N GLN A 19 12.68 10.28 -3.24
CA GLN A 19 13.20 9.62 -4.43
C GLN A 19 12.34 9.98 -5.66
N PRO A 20 12.86 9.82 -6.90
CA PRO A 20 12.07 10.07 -8.10
C PRO A 20 10.71 9.36 -8.10
N ALA A 21 10.67 8.09 -7.68
CA ALA A 21 9.42 7.34 -7.56
C ALA A 21 8.42 7.95 -6.55
N GLU A 22 8.93 8.45 -5.43
CA GLU A 22 8.09 9.04 -4.37
C GLU A 22 7.55 10.41 -4.78
N LYS A 23 8.32 11.19 -5.55
CA LYS A 23 7.84 12.45 -6.16
C LYS A 23 6.73 12.18 -7.16
N LEU A 24 6.88 11.17 -8.02
CA LEU A 24 5.84 10.75 -8.96
C LEU A 24 4.58 10.30 -8.24
N LEU A 25 4.74 9.49 -7.18
CA LEU A 25 3.62 9.04 -6.35
C LEU A 25 2.90 10.21 -5.68
N LEU A 26 3.65 11.16 -5.11
CA LEU A 26 3.08 12.34 -4.46
C LEU A 26 2.20 13.14 -5.43
N ASP A 27 2.70 13.40 -6.64
CA ASP A 27 1.97 14.09 -7.71
C ASP A 27 0.74 13.30 -8.18
N ALA A 28 0.87 11.98 -8.33
CA ALA A 28 -0.25 11.11 -8.70
C ALA A 28 -1.37 11.09 -7.65
N CYS A 29 -1.02 11.01 -6.36
CA CYS A 29 -1.97 11.07 -5.25
C CYS A 29 -2.73 12.40 -5.20
N TRP A 30 -2.06 13.51 -5.51
CA TRP A 30 -2.71 14.82 -5.61
C TRP A 30 -3.69 14.88 -6.79
N LYS A 31 -3.32 14.30 -7.94
CA LYS A 31 -4.15 14.27 -9.17
C LYS A 31 -5.23 13.19 -9.18
N GLY A 32 -5.22 12.26 -8.23
CA GLY A 32 -6.06 11.04 -8.29
C GLY A 32 -5.68 10.09 -9.43
N ALA A 33 -4.46 10.18 -9.93
CA ALA A 33 -3.95 9.36 -11.02
C ALA A 33 -3.21 8.11 -10.51
N THR A 34 -2.89 7.18 -11.41
CA THR A 34 -2.01 6.04 -11.11
C THR A 34 -0.55 6.44 -11.30
N ALA A 35 0.29 6.21 -10.30
CA ALA A 35 1.73 6.28 -10.45
C ALA A 35 2.23 4.98 -11.09
N CYS A 36 2.58 5.05 -12.38
CA CYS A 36 3.12 3.92 -13.13
C CYS A 36 4.64 3.98 -13.20
N PHE A 37 5.32 2.97 -12.64
CA PHE A 37 6.78 2.84 -12.65
C PHE A 37 7.26 1.78 -13.66
N ALA A 38 6.43 0.76 -13.91
CA ALA A 38 6.66 -0.30 -14.89
C ALA A 38 5.34 -0.97 -15.28
N ASP A 39 5.31 -1.64 -16.44
CA ASP A 39 4.14 -2.41 -16.90
C ASP A 39 3.98 -3.75 -16.17
N SER A 40 5.08 -4.24 -15.58
CA SER A 40 5.13 -5.52 -14.89
C SER A 40 5.82 -5.39 -13.53
N ARG A 41 5.80 -6.47 -12.77
CA ARG A 41 6.39 -6.50 -11.44
C ARG A 41 7.92 -6.38 -11.53
N PRO A 42 8.54 -5.42 -10.84
CA PRO A 42 9.99 -5.20 -10.95
C PRO A 42 10.78 -6.38 -10.36
N GLU A 43 11.87 -6.75 -11.03
CA GLU A 43 12.80 -7.78 -10.57
C GLU A 43 13.89 -7.22 -9.64
N ALA A 44 14.19 -5.92 -9.76
CA ALA A 44 15.17 -5.22 -8.95
C ALA A 44 14.67 -3.83 -8.51
N ALA A 45 15.19 -3.37 -7.37
CA ALA A 45 14.93 -2.04 -6.83
C ALA A 45 15.85 -0.99 -7.46
N HIS A 46 15.26 0.13 -7.89
CA HIS A 46 15.94 1.32 -8.39
C HIS A 46 15.26 2.58 -7.84
N GLU A 47 15.94 3.73 -7.84
CA GLU A 47 15.38 5.01 -7.35
C GLU A 47 14.09 5.43 -8.10
N ASN A 48 13.94 5.01 -9.35
CA ASN A 48 12.79 5.33 -10.20
C ASN A 48 11.57 4.43 -9.99
N ASN A 49 11.70 3.32 -9.26
CA ASN A 49 10.57 2.43 -8.96
C ASN A 49 10.40 2.16 -7.45
N THR A 50 11.33 2.63 -6.60
CA THR A 50 11.32 2.31 -5.17
C THR A 50 10.58 3.37 -4.36
N VAL A 51 9.53 2.94 -3.66
CA VAL A 51 8.78 3.75 -2.72
C VAL A 51 9.03 3.23 -1.30
N ARG A 52 9.40 4.12 -0.36
CA ARG A 52 9.53 3.74 1.05
C ARG A 52 8.15 3.42 1.60
N ALA A 53 8.00 2.28 2.27
CA ALA A 53 6.72 1.84 2.81
C ALA A 53 6.14 2.81 3.85
N ALA A 54 6.99 3.50 4.62
CA ALA A 54 6.57 4.52 5.56
C ALA A 54 5.99 5.77 4.84
N PHE A 55 6.51 6.12 3.67
CA PHE A 55 5.97 7.22 2.85
C PHE A 55 4.63 6.82 2.21
N LEU A 56 4.55 5.59 1.69
CA LEU A 56 3.29 5.01 1.23
C LEU A 56 2.22 5.02 2.32
N ARG A 57 2.57 4.62 3.54
CA ARG A 57 1.68 4.69 4.72
C ARG A 57 1.17 6.10 4.97
N PHE A 58 2.06 7.10 4.93
CA PHE A 58 1.69 8.51 5.13
C PHE A 58 0.60 8.95 4.15
N LEU A 59 0.76 8.65 2.86
CA LEU A 59 -0.21 8.95 1.82
C LEU A 59 -1.49 8.11 1.95
N ALA A 60 -1.37 6.82 2.28
CA ALA A 60 -2.53 5.94 2.51
C ALA A 60 -3.45 6.50 3.61
N LEU A 61 -2.90 7.19 4.60
CA LEU A 61 -3.65 7.83 5.68
C LEU A 61 -4.09 9.27 5.35
N GLY A 62 -4.09 9.66 4.07
CA GLY A 62 -4.59 10.95 3.58
C GLY A 62 -3.57 12.08 3.54
N GLY A 63 -2.30 11.80 3.85
CA GLY A 63 -1.24 12.81 3.80
C GLY A 63 -1.37 13.94 4.83
N ASP A 64 -0.89 15.13 4.46
CA ASP A 64 -1.02 16.38 5.23
C ASP A 64 -1.42 17.55 4.31
N GLU A 65 -1.39 18.78 4.82
CA GLU A 65 -1.77 19.98 4.06
C GLU A 65 -0.86 20.24 2.84
N GLN A 66 0.39 19.79 2.87
CA GLN A 66 1.34 19.95 1.77
C GLN A 66 1.29 18.76 0.78
N ALA A 67 0.73 17.64 1.22
CA ALA A 67 0.56 16.42 0.43
C ALA A 67 -0.87 15.87 0.54
N PRO A 68 -1.91 16.65 0.16
CA PRO A 68 -3.28 16.15 0.22
C PRO A 68 -3.48 15.02 -0.79
N VAL A 69 -4.26 14.02 -0.39
CA VAL A 69 -4.54 12.83 -1.22
C VAL A 69 -5.97 12.89 -1.73
N HIS A 70 -6.14 12.79 -3.04
CA HIS A 70 -7.43 12.73 -3.72
C HIS A 70 -8.27 11.54 -3.20
N GLU A 71 -9.61 11.62 -3.26
CA GLU A 71 -10.52 10.55 -2.82
C GLU A 71 -10.33 9.20 -3.52
N ARG A 72 -9.61 9.15 -4.65
CA ARG A 72 -9.18 7.91 -5.32
C ARG A 72 -8.09 7.17 -4.54
N GLY A 73 -7.52 7.79 -3.52
CA GLY A 73 -6.51 7.20 -2.65
C GLY A 73 -5.18 6.98 -3.34
N VAL A 74 -4.46 5.96 -2.89
CA VAL A 74 -3.12 5.65 -3.41
C VAL A 74 -3.21 4.60 -4.51
N GLN A 75 -2.72 4.94 -5.70
CA GLN A 75 -2.77 4.10 -6.89
C GLN A 75 -1.36 3.93 -7.48
N LEU A 76 -0.84 2.70 -7.44
CA LEU A 76 0.54 2.35 -7.81
C LEU A 76 0.55 1.18 -8.80
N GLN A 77 1.42 1.25 -9.81
CA GLN A 77 1.74 0.13 -10.68
C GLN A 77 3.24 -0.06 -10.88
N GLY A 78 3.74 -1.28 -10.69
CA GLY A 78 5.13 -1.60 -11.01
C GLY A 78 6.16 -1.14 -9.96
N ALA A 79 5.71 -0.87 -8.72
CA ALA A 79 6.57 -0.33 -7.67
C ALA A 79 7.34 -1.41 -6.91
N TRP A 80 8.54 -1.07 -6.43
CA TRP A 80 9.23 -1.78 -5.37
C TRP A 80 8.94 -1.10 -4.02
N ILE A 81 8.23 -1.78 -3.13
CA ILE A 81 7.89 -1.25 -1.81
C ILE A 81 8.97 -1.66 -0.82
N LYS A 82 9.77 -0.67 -0.39
CA LYS A 82 10.93 -0.88 0.50
C LYS A 82 10.54 -0.67 1.96
N GLY A 83 10.76 -1.71 2.76
CA GLY A 83 10.43 -1.76 4.19
C GLY A 83 9.00 -2.25 4.46
N THR A 84 8.61 -2.21 5.73
CA THR A 84 7.29 -2.70 6.18
C THR A 84 6.21 -1.63 5.98
N LEU A 85 5.18 -1.95 5.21
CA LEU A 85 3.95 -1.14 5.15
C LEU A 85 3.07 -1.52 6.34
N ASP A 86 3.15 -0.72 7.41
CA ASP A 86 2.40 -0.96 8.64
C ASP A 86 1.18 -0.04 8.75
N LEU A 87 0.00 -0.61 8.54
CA LEU A 87 -1.31 0.01 8.70
C LEU A 87 -2.07 -0.56 9.89
N THR A 88 -1.40 -1.24 10.82
CA THR A 88 -2.02 -1.84 12.01
C THR A 88 -2.88 -0.83 12.75
N SER A 89 -4.14 -1.20 13.01
CA SER A 89 -5.16 -0.38 13.68
C SER A 89 -5.45 0.98 13.03
N ALA A 90 -5.09 1.16 11.76
CA ALA A 90 -5.29 2.41 11.06
C ALA A 90 -6.64 2.47 10.32
N SER A 91 -7.18 3.68 10.18
CA SER A 91 -8.32 3.95 9.29
C SER A 91 -7.83 4.63 8.03
N VAL A 92 -7.98 3.94 6.89
CA VAL A 92 -7.60 4.39 5.55
C VAL A 92 -8.87 4.96 4.89
N PRO A 93 -8.91 6.27 4.58
CA PRO A 93 -10.12 6.96 4.13
C PRO A 93 -10.57 6.62 2.70
N SER A 94 -9.73 5.92 1.94
CA SER A 94 -9.96 5.61 0.52
C SER A 94 -9.44 4.21 0.17
N GLY A 95 -9.48 3.84 -1.12
CA GLY A 95 -8.92 2.59 -1.60
C GLY A 95 -7.39 2.64 -1.74
N LEU A 96 -6.77 1.46 -1.74
CA LEU A 96 -5.34 1.29 -1.98
C LEU A 96 -5.15 0.30 -3.13
N SER A 97 -4.47 0.74 -4.18
CA SER A 97 -4.12 -0.10 -5.32
C SER A 97 -2.61 -0.17 -5.47
N MET A 98 -2.07 -1.38 -5.37
CA MET A 98 -0.66 -1.72 -5.52
C MET A 98 -0.59 -2.88 -6.51
N VAL A 99 -0.71 -2.55 -7.79
CA VAL A 99 -0.73 -3.49 -8.90
C VAL A 99 0.69 -3.76 -9.38
N HIS A 100 1.00 -5.01 -9.71
CA HIS A 100 2.33 -5.42 -10.19
C HIS A 100 3.47 -4.90 -9.29
N CYS A 101 3.28 -4.89 -7.97
CA CYS A 101 4.27 -4.40 -7.02
C CYS A 101 5.09 -5.54 -6.41
N GLN A 102 6.31 -5.23 -5.99
CA GLN A 102 7.21 -6.12 -5.25
C GLN A 102 7.40 -5.59 -3.83
N PHE A 103 6.97 -6.34 -2.81
CA PHE A 103 7.21 -5.98 -1.42
C PHE A 103 8.52 -6.60 -0.93
N SER A 104 9.37 -5.80 -0.27
CA SER A 104 10.60 -6.33 0.32
C SER A 104 10.37 -6.99 1.68
N GLU A 105 9.34 -6.54 2.41
CA GLU A 105 8.97 -7.02 3.75
C GLU A 105 7.46 -7.30 3.81
N THR A 106 7.03 -8.05 4.83
CA THR A 106 5.61 -8.39 5.06
C THR A 106 4.79 -7.14 5.41
N PRO A 107 3.79 -6.72 4.61
CA PRO A 107 2.84 -5.69 5.01
C PRO A 107 1.94 -6.13 6.18
N LEU A 108 1.61 -5.19 7.06
CA LEU A 108 0.84 -5.40 8.29
C LEU A 108 -0.45 -4.57 8.26
N PHE A 109 -1.58 -5.25 8.21
CA PHE A 109 -2.94 -4.70 8.06
C PHE A 109 -3.86 -5.18 9.20
N THR A 110 -3.30 -5.63 10.33
CA THR A 110 -4.08 -6.14 11.46
C THR A 110 -5.00 -5.05 12.01
N GLY A 111 -6.30 -5.31 12.05
CA GLY A 111 -7.30 -4.35 12.54
C GLY A 111 -7.41 -3.06 11.72
N THR A 112 -6.91 -3.05 10.48
CA THR A 112 -7.03 -1.89 9.58
C THR A 112 -8.45 -1.79 9.03
N ASP A 113 -9.02 -0.59 9.01
CA ASP A 113 -10.26 -0.29 8.30
C ASP A 113 -9.96 0.46 7.00
N ILE A 114 -10.36 -0.09 5.86
CA ILE A 114 -10.18 0.49 4.54
C ILE A 114 -11.55 0.84 3.95
N ALA A 115 -11.76 2.12 3.66
CA ALA A 115 -13.04 2.60 3.12
C ALA A 115 -13.28 2.21 1.65
N GLY A 116 -12.22 1.92 0.89
CA GLY A 116 -12.30 1.53 -0.52
C GLY A 116 -11.90 0.09 -0.80
N THR A 117 -11.56 -0.18 -2.06
CA THR A 117 -10.98 -1.44 -2.53
C THR A 117 -9.50 -1.55 -2.13
N LEU A 118 -9.08 -2.76 -1.76
CA LEU A 118 -7.67 -3.13 -1.60
C LEU A 118 -7.27 -4.02 -2.78
N ASP A 119 -6.40 -3.52 -3.66
CA ASP A 119 -5.97 -4.20 -4.88
C ASP A 119 -4.48 -4.52 -4.86
N PHE A 120 -4.18 -5.80 -5.03
CA PHE A 120 -2.86 -6.41 -5.07
C PHE A 120 -2.63 -7.21 -6.36
N THR A 121 -3.35 -6.89 -7.43
CA THR A 121 -3.29 -7.63 -8.70
C THR A 121 -1.84 -7.78 -9.18
N GLY A 122 -1.41 -9.02 -9.39
CA GLY A 122 -0.07 -9.35 -9.88
C GLY A 122 1.09 -8.99 -8.94
N SER A 123 0.82 -8.62 -7.69
CA SER A 123 1.84 -8.23 -6.72
C SER A 123 2.45 -9.44 -6.00
N ARG A 124 3.64 -9.26 -5.44
CA ARG A 124 4.37 -10.31 -4.72
C ARG A 124 4.79 -9.87 -3.33
N PHE A 125 4.60 -10.78 -2.37
CA PHE A 125 4.76 -10.55 -0.94
C PHE A 125 5.56 -11.67 -0.28
N PRO A 126 6.47 -11.35 0.66
CA PRO A 126 7.08 -12.37 1.54
C PRO A 126 6.03 -13.14 2.34
N SER A 127 5.06 -12.42 2.91
CA SER A 127 3.82 -12.89 3.54
C SER A 127 2.84 -11.71 3.57
N PHE A 128 1.60 -11.90 4.02
CA PHE A 128 0.65 -10.84 4.32
C PHE A 128 -0.10 -11.11 5.62
N THR A 129 -0.26 -10.08 6.45
CA THR A 129 -1.03 -10.16 7.70
C THR A 129 -2.13 -9.11 7.69
N GLY A 130 -3.39 -9.52 7.64
CA GLY A 130 -4.58 -8.68 7.69
C GLY A 130 -5.63 -9.24 8.64
N MET A 131 -5.22 -9.67 9.84
CA MET A 131 -6.13 -10.24 10.83
C MET A 131 -7.10 -9.17 11.34
N GLY A 132 -8.40 -9.46 11.32
CA GLY A 132 -9.43 -8.52 11.76
C GLY A 132 -9.55 -7.26 10.92
N MET A 133 -8.94 -7.20 9.73
CA MET A 133 -9.07 -6.03 8.85
C MET A 133 -10.47 -5.93 8.27
N THR A 134 -10.95 -4.71 8.03
CA THR A 134 -12.18 -4.45 7.29
C THR A 134 -11.85 -3.79 5.97
N VAL A 135 -12.34 -4.32 4.85
CA VAL A 135 -12.33 -3.66 3.54
C VAL A 135 -13.77 -3.41 3.12
N SER A 136 -14.14 -2.15 2.96
CA SER A 136 -15.51 -1.79 2.57
C SER A 136 -15.77 -2.02 1.08
N GLY A 137 -14.73 -2.00 0.25
CA GLY A 137 -14.78 -2.40 -1.15
C GLY A 137 -14.38 -3.87 -1.35
N ASN A 138 -13.70 -4.12 -2.47
CA ASN A 138 -13.22 -5.45 -2.83
C ASN A 138 -11.84 -5.74 -2.24
N LEU A 139 -11.53 -7.01 -2.03
CA LEU A 139 -10.16 -7.50 -1.87
C LEU A 139 -9.74 -8.19 -3.17
N VAL A 140 -8.81 -7.60 -3.90
CA VAL A 140 -8.35 -8.11 -5.19
C VAL A 140 -6.93 -8.65 -5.07
N CYS A 141 -6.76 -9.96 -5.22
CA CYS A 141 -5.48 -10.64 -5.17
C CYS A 141 -5.20 -11.42 -6.47
N THR A 142 -5.85 -11.05 -7.57
CA THR A 142 -5.72 -11.75 -8.85
C THR A 142 -4.26 -11.81 -9.30
N GLY A 143 -3.72 -13.01 -9.51
CA GLY A 143 -2.31 -13.21 -9.89
C GLY A 143 -1.28 -12.84 -8.80
N ALA A 144 -1.72 -12.49 -7.58
CA ALA A 144 -0.83 -12.18 -6.48
C ALA A 144 -0.10 -13.44 -5.98
N THR A 145 1.12 -13.27 -5.48
CA THR A 145 1.94 -14.36 -4.92
C THR A 145 2.39 -14.02 -3.50
N PHE A 146 2.04 -14.88 -2.55
CA PHE A 146 2.49 -14.86 -1.16
C PHE A 146 3.36 -16.11 -0.93
N TYR A 147 4.65 -15.95 -0.64
CA TYR A 147 5.60 -17.08 -0.64
C TYR A 147 6.11 -17.51 0.75
N GLY A 148 5.40 -17.13 1.81
CA GLY A 148 5.54 -17.74 3.14
C GLY A 148 6.95 -17.69 3.75
N LYS A 149 7.75 -16.63 3.50
CA LYS A 149 9.18 -16.59 3.88
C LYS A 149 9.44 -16.91 5.38
N LYS A 150 8.45 -16.71 6.26
CA LYS A 150 8.52 -16.96 7.71
C LYS A 150 7.34 -17.78 8.26
N GLY A 151 6.74 -18.66 7.45
CA GLY A 151 5.59 -19.47 7.86
C GLY A 151 4.33 -19.13 7.06
N ILE A 152 3.28 -18.64 7.74
CA ILE A 152 1.99 -18.37 7.08
C ILE A 152 2.17 -17.35 5.95
N ALA A 153 1.78 -17.75 4.73
CA ALA A 153 1.87 -16.90 3.54
C ALA A 153 0.82 -15.78 3.56
N LEU A 154 -0.41 -16.10 3.96
CA LEU A 154 -1.54 -15.17 4.03
C LEU A 154 -2.34 -15.42 5.32
N ALA A 155 -2.29 -14.46 6.26
CA ALA A 155 -3.10 -14.48 7.48
C ALA A 155 -4.20 -13.42 7.37
N ALA A 156 -5.47 -13.84 7.39
CA ALA A 156 -6.64 -12.96 7.24
C ALA A 156 -7.78 -13.36 8.18
N ASP A 157 -7.44 -13.96 9.32
CA ASP A 157 -8.42 -14.42 10.30
C ASP A 157 -9.30 -13.26 10.75
N ARG A 158 -10.62 -13.49 10.74
CA ARG A 158 -11.63 -12.46 11.08
C ARG A 158 -11.63 -11.23 10.17
N ALA A 159 -10.96 -11.27 9.02
CA ALA A 159 -11.08 -10.18 8.03
C ALA A 159 -12.52 -10.10 7.51
N ILE A 160 -13.02 -8.88 7.33
CA ILE A 160 -14.34 -8.58 6.80
C ILE A 160 -14.17 -7.86 5.48
N ILE A 161 -14.56 -8.51 4.38
CA ILE A 161 -14.61 -7.88 3.06
C ILE A 161 -16.08 -7.67 2.71
N LYS A 162 -16.53 -6.42 2.64
CA LYS A 162 -17.94 -6.10 2.33
C LYS A 162 -18.25 -6.27 0.85
N GLY A 163 -17.25 -6.10 -0.01
CA GLY A 163 -17.32 -6.39 -1.43
C GLY A 163 -16.92 -7.83 -1.76
N THR A 164 -16.42 -8.01 -2.97
CA THR A 164 -15.99 -9.32 -3.49
C THR A 164 -14.53 -9.59 -3.17
N VAL A 165 -14.21 -10.87 -2.95
CA VAL A 165 -12.84 -11.36 -2.82
C VAL A 165 -12.42 -12.04 -4.13
N PHE A 166 -11.39 -11.52 -4.80
CA PHE A 166 -10.88 -12.07 -6.05
C PHE A 166 -9.54 -12.78 -5.82
N LEU A 167 -9.52 -14.10 -6.04
CA LEU A 167 -8.35 -14.97 -5.84
C LEU A 167 -7.92 -15.70 -7.13
N LYS A 168 -8.31 -15.18 -8.30
CA LYS A 168 -7.99 -15.81 -9.58
C LYS A 168 -6.48 -15.85 -9.78
N ASN A 169 -5.92 -17.05 -10.03
CA ASN A 169 -4.48 -17.25 -10.22
C ASN A 169 -3.60 -16.78 -9.03
N THR A 170 -4.16 -16.66 -7.83
CA THR A 170 -3.40 -16.35 -6.62
C THR A 170 -2.59 -17.56 -6.17
N ARG A 171 -1.36 -17.34 -5.71
CA ARG A 171 -0.52 -18.38 -5.11
C ARG A 171 -0.19 -18.00 -3.67
N ALA A 172 -0.45 -18.91 -2.73
CA ALA A 172 0.00 -18.83 -1.35
C ALA A 172 0.74 -20.13 -1.03
N THR A 173 2.05 -20.04 -0.80
CA THR A 173 2.94 -21.19 -0.63
C THR A 173 3.86 -21.00 0.55
#